data_AF-A0AAP2RFA3-F1
#
_entry.id   AF-A0AAP2RFA3-F1
#
_cell.length_a   1.000
_cell.length_b   1.000
_cell.length_c   1.000
_cell.angle_alpha   90.00
_cell.angle_beta   90.00
_cell.angle_gamma   90.00
#
_symmetry.space_group_name_H-M   'P 1'
#
loop_
_entity.id
_entity.type
_entity.pdbx_description
1 polymer ?
#
loop_
_entity_poly.entity_id
_entity_poly.type
_entity_poly.pdbx_seq_one_letter_code
_entity_poly.pdbx_strand_id
1 'polypeptide(L)'
;MSGTPGKISGGRALFSLVRDDSAMTGPYTDIPAVSMVAIGMILFCYIVMMAYSSYMSGVYYATTKDDIRAIASIVLHDPAIAFEGHPGVLDAVRMDGVKDHFYPGIGYPGSTVTAVINAGEYSWEFGKEAKGKSISYMLPVSVRLNEARCIPGTLTVTMWEEG
;
A
#
# COMPACT_ATOMS: atom_id res chain seq x y z
N MET A 1 -40.31 -49.08 -91.17
CA MET A 1 -40.46 -47.77 -91.88
C MET A 1 -41.75 -47.18 -91.36
N SER A 2 -41.85 -46.11 -90.57
CA SER A 2 -41.13 -44.85 -90.32
C SER A 2 -41.43 -44.49 -88.84
N GLY A 3 -40.65 -43.83 -87.98
CA GLY A 3 -39.50 -42.96 -88.15
C GLY A 3 -39.64 -41.66 -87.32
N THR A 4 -39.61 -41.75 -85.96
CA THR A 4 -39.10 -40.75 -84.96
C THR A 4 -39.62 -39.28 -84.92
N PRO A 5 -39.27 -38.40 -83.94
CA PRO A 5 -38.71 -38.57 -82.58
C PRO A 5 -39.37 -37.68 -81.47
N GLY A 6 -38.97 -37.87 -80.20
CA GLY A 6 -39.20 -36.88 -79.14
C GLY A 6 -38.52 -37.23 -77.80
N LYS A 7 -37.31 -36.70 -77.58
CA LYS A 7 -36.61 -36.60 -76.27
C LYS A 7 -37.54 -35.90 -75.25
N ILE A 8 -37.44 -36.10 -73.93
CA ILE A 8 -36.53 -35.36 -73.03
C ILE A 8 -36.47 -36.05 -71.65
N SER A 9 -35.24 -36.36 -71.25
CA SER A 9 -34.64 -36.20 -69.91
C SER A 9 -35.55 -35.86 -68.72
N GLY A 10 -35.49 -36.66 -67.65
CA GLY A 10 -36.14 -36.29 -66.40
C GLY A 10 -35.85 -37.19 -65.21
N GLY A 11 -34.60 -37.65 -65.05
CA GLY A 11 -34.16 -38.19 -63.77
C GLY A 11 -34.16 -37.09 -62.72
N ARG A 12 -35.20 -37.04 -61.89
CA ARG A 12 -35.17 -36.32 -60.61
C ARG A 12 -35.81 -37.22 -59.57
N ALA A 13 -34.93 -37.90 -58.83
CA ALA A 13 -35.19 -38.26 -57.46
C ALA A 13 -35.79 -37.03 -56.78
N LEU A 14 -37.07 -37.12 -56.44
CA LEU A 14 -37.68 -36.27 -55.42
C LEU A 14 -36.99 -36.63 -54.11
N PHE A 15 -35.80 -36.07 -53.91
CA PHE A 15 -35.26 -35.88 -52.58
C PHE A 15 -36.31 -35.04 -51.85
N SER A 16 -37.04 -35.69 -50.97
CA SER A 16 -37.74 -35.05 -49.88
C SER A 16 -36.69 -34.19 -49.17
N LEU A 17 -36.64 -32.91 -49.54
CA LEU A 17 -36.16 -31.85 -48.67
C LEU A 17 -37.16 -31.81 -47.52
N VAL A 18 -37.02 -32.75 -46.59
CA VAL A 18 -37.24 -32.44 -45.18
C VAL A 18 -36.30 -31.28 -44.93
N ARG A 19 -36.86 -30.08 -45.05
CA ARG A 19 -36.21 -28.83 -44.73
C ARG A 19 -36.00 -28.88 -43.23
N ASP A 20 -34.86 -29.44 -42.86
CA ASP A 20 -34.35 -29.43 -41.51
C ASP A 20 -33.91 -28.00 -41.20
N ASP A 21 -34.87 -27.17 -40.78
CA ASP A 21 -34.59 -25.81 -40.28
C ASP A 21 -33.87 -25.84 -38.91
N SER A 22 -33.49 -27.03 -38.41
CA SER A 22 -32.76 -27.21 -37.15
C SER A 22 -31.23 -27.13 -37.30
N ALA A 23 -30.72 -26.91 -38.51
CA ALA A 23 -29.27 -26.84 -38.78
C ALA A 23 -28.68 -25.40 -38.75
N MET A 24 -29.47 -24.38 -38.40
CA MET A 24 -29.04 -22.98 -38.35
C MET A 24 -28.64 -22.45 -36.96
N THR A 25 -28.44 -23.35 -36.00
CA THR A 25 -27.74 -23.03 -34.75
C THR A 25 -26.39 -23.77 -34.72
N GLY A 26 -25.57 -23.53 -35.73
CA GLY A 26 -24.13 -23.80 -35.68
C GLY A 26 -23.41 -22.75 -34.81
N PRO A 27 -22.11 -22.94 -34.54
CA PRO A 27 -21.37 -22.60 -33.31
C PRO A 27 -21.04 -21.11 -33.13
N TYR A 28 -22.06 -20.24 -33.20
CA TYR A 28 -21.91 -18.78 -33.14
C TYR A 28 -22.53 -18.15 -31.88
N THR A 29 -23.33 -18.91 -31.12
CA THR A 29 -23.83 -18.50 -29.80
C THR A 29 -22.74 -18.45 -28.74
N ASP A 30 -21.62 -19.14 -28.97
CA ASP A 30 -20.51 -19.18 -28.02
C ASP A 30 -19.61 -17.95 -28.11
N ILE A 31 -19.58 -17.23 -29.24
CA ILE A 31 -18.76 -16.02 -29.40
C ILE A 31 -19.18 -14.90 -28.44
N PRO A 32 -20.48 -14.50 -28.36
CA PRO A 32 -20.91 -13.49 -27.38
C PRO A 32 -20.83 -14.02 -25.94
N ALA A 33 -21.07 -15.32 -25.72
CA ALA A 33 -20.97 -15.92 -24.39
C ALA A 33 -19.52 -15.91 -23.86
N VAL A 34 -18.56 -16.33 -24.68
CA VAL A 34 -17.13 -16.30 -24.37
C VAL A 34 -16.65 -14.86 -24.18
N SER A 35 -17.17 -13.90 -24.95
CA SER A 35 -16.86 -12.48 -24.77
C SER A 35 -17.36 -11.94 -23.42
N MET A 36 -18.58 -12.28 -23.02
CA MET A 36 -19.13 -11.89 -21.71
C MET A 36 -18.36 -12.52 -20.55
N VAL A 37 -17.98 -13.79 -20.67
CA VAL A 37 -17.13 -14.48 -19.68
C VAL A 37 -15.76 -13.80 -19.60
N ALA A 38 -15.15 -13.46 -20.73
CA ALA A 38 -13.86 -12.77 -20.76
C ALA A 38 -13.93 -11.38 -20.11
N ILE A 39 -14.95 -10.58 -20.43
CA ILE A 39 -15.16 -9.26 -19.81
C ILE A 39 -15.38 -9.41 -18.30
N GLY A 40 -16.21 -10.38 -17.89
CA GLY A 40 -16.45 -10.68 -16.47
C GLY A 40 -15.16 -11.09 -15.74
N MET A 41 -14.33 -11.92 -16.37
CA MET A 41 -13.05 -12.34 -15.82
C MET A 41 -12.07 -11.16 -15.71
N ILE A 42 -12.01 -10.29 -16.72
CA ILE A 42 -11.17 -9.08 -16.69
C ILE A 42 -11.62 -8.14 -15.57
N LEU A 43 -12.92 -7.88 -15.45
CA LEU A 43 -13.48 -7.05 -14.37
C LEU A 43 -13.23 -7.66 -13.00
N PHE A 44 -13.40 -8.97 -12.86
CA PHE A 44 -13.11 -9.68 -11.63
C PHE A 44 -11.63 -9.57 -11.26
N CYS A 45 -10.72 -9.86 -12.20
CA CYS A 45 -9.28 -9.71 -12.01
C CYS A 45 -8.90 -8.27 -11.65
N TYR A 46 -9.53 -7.28 -12.29
CA TYR A 46 -9.30 -5.87 -12.00
C TYR A 46 -9.72 -5.50 -10.57
N ILE A 47 -10.90 -5.93 -10.13
CA ILE A 47 -11.38 -5.72 -8.76
C ILE A 47 -10.45 -6.40 -7.75
N VAL A 48 -10.03 -7.64 -8.02
CA VAL A 48 -9.09 -8.39 -7.16
C VAL A 48 -7.75 -7.67 -7.07
N MET A 49 -7.20 -7.18 -8.19
CA MET A 49 -5.95 -6.41 -8.18
C MET A 49 -6.08 -5.10 -7.38
N MET A 50 -7.20 -4.39 -7.53
CA MET A 50 -7.47 -3.16 -6.77
C MET A 50 -7.58 -3.45 -5.26
N ALA A 51 -8.31 -4.49 -4.88
CA ALA A 51 -8.43 -4.91 -3.48
C ALA A 51 -7.08 -5.36 -2.91
N TYR A 52 -6.29 -6.09 -3.69
CA TYR A 52 -4.95 -6.53 -3.29
C TYR A 52 -3.99 -5.36 -3.10
N SER A 53 -3.99 -4.40 -4.03
CA SER A 53 -3.19 -3.17 -3.91
C SER A 53 -3.56 -2.38 -2.66
N SER A 54 -4.86 -2.23 -2.40
CA SER A 54 -5.35 -1.58 -1.18
C SER A 54 -4.90 -2.33 0.08
N TYR A 55 -5.00 -3.66 0.09
CA TYR A 55 -4.55 -4.47 1.22
C TYR A 55 -3.04 -4.35 1.46
N MET A 56 -2.22 -4.42 0.41
CA MET A 56 -0.77 -4.26 0.50
C MET A 56 -0.39 -2.90 1.09
N SER A 57 -1.06 -1.83 0.67
CA SER A 57 -0.86 -0.51 1.27
C SER A 57 -1.19 -0.51 2.77
N GLY A 58 -2.30 -1.14 3.16
CA GLY A 58 -2.70 -1.25 4.56
C GLY A 58 -1.70 -2.02 5.43
N VAL A 59 -1.19 -3.15 4.95
CA VAL A 59 -0.18 -3.95 5.65
C VAL A 59 1.15 -3.19 5.77
N TYR A 60 1.55 -2.46 4.73
CA TYR A 60 2.71 -1.58 4.78
C TYR A 60 2.55 -0.54 5.90
N TYR A 61 1.43 0.20 5.93
CA TYR A 61 1.19 1.21 6.97
C TYR A 61 1.13 0.62 8.38
N ALA A 62 0.54 -0.56 8.56
CA ALA A 62 0.47 -1.22 9.87
C ALA A 62 1.86 -1.60 10.38
N THR A 63 2.67 -2.23 9.53
CA THR A 63 4.04 -2.66 9.87
C THR A 63 4.94 -1.46 10.17
N THR A 64 4.96 -0.48 9.26
CA THR A 64 5.77 0.74 9.44
C THR A 64 5.35 1.53 10.67
N LYS A 65 4.07 1.52 11.06
CA LYS A 65 3.60 2.19 12.28
C LYS A 65 4.15 1.55 13.54
N ASP A 66 4.18 0.22 13.61
CA ASP A 66 4.76 -0.49 14.76
C ASP A 66 6.28 -0.27 14.84
N ASP A 67 6.95 -0.19 13.69
CA ASP A 67 8.39 0.11 13.62
C ASP A 67 8.69 1.52 14.14
N ILE A 68 7.95 2.53 13.69
CA ILE A 68 8.18 3.91 14.14
C ILE A 68 7.81 4.07 15.60
N ARG A 69 6.78 3.36 16.08
CA ARG A 69 6.48 3.31 17.51
C ARG A 69 7.64 2.70 18.30
N ALA A 70 8.25 1.62 17.79
CA ALA A 70 9.43 1.02 18.42
C ALA A 70 10.61 2.01 18.42
N ILE A 71 10.88 2.68 17.30
CA ILE A 71 11.90 3.73 17.19
C ILE A 71 11.63 4.86 18.20
N ALA A 72 10.40 5.35 18.28
CA ALA A 72 10.04 6.41 19.20
C ALA A 72 10.17 5.97 20.68
N SER A 73 9.95 4.69 20.96
CA SER A 73 10.22 4.13 22.28
C SER A 73 11.71 4.03 22.59
N ILE A 74 12.56 3.69 21.60
CA ILE A 74 14.02 3.66 21.76
C ILE A 74 14.54 5.07 22.06
N VAL A 75 14.09 6.05 21.27
CA VAL A 75 14.39 7.48 21.48
C VAL A 75 14.02 7.90 22.90
N LEU A 76 12.81 7.55 23.36
CA LEU A 76 12.34 7.92 24.71
C LEU A 76 13.20 7.35 25.85
N HIS A 77 13.80 6.19 25.66
CA HIS A 77 14.60 5.50 26.69
C HIS A 77 16.11 5.69 26.51
N ASP A 78 16.54 6.54 25.58
CA ASP A 78 17.96 6.76 25.37
C ASP A 78 18.57 7.48 26.58
N PRO A 79 19.58 6.89 27.24
CA PRO A 79 20.26 7.51 28.38
C PRO A 79 20.88 8.87 28.07
N ALA A 80 21.16 9.18 26.80
CA ALA A 80 21.69 10.47 26.39
C ALA A 80 20.68 11.62 26.57
N ILE A 81 19.37 11.35 26.51
CA ILE A 81 18.31 12.37 26.63
C ILE A 81 17.35 12.11 27.78
N ALA A 82 17.19 10.87 28.22
CA ALA A 82 16.36 10.49 29.35
C ALA A 82 17.01 10.88 30.69
N PHE A 83 16.16 11.26 31.64
CA PHE A 83 16.57 11.47 33.02
C PHE A 83 16.79 10.12 33.70
N GLU A 84 17.93 9.98 34.39
CA GLU A 84 18.30 8.73 35.05
C GLU A 84 17.23 8.27 36.05
N GLY A 85 16.86 7.00 35.94
CA GLY A 85 15.91 6.34 36.85
C GLY A 85 14.44 6.66 36.63
N HIS A 86 14.07 7.51 35.65
CA HIS A 86 12.67 7.88 35.40
C HIS A 86 12.28 7.66 33.92
N PRO A 87 11.73 6.48 33.57
CA PRO A 87 11.30 6.21 32.20
C PRO A 87 10.21 7.20 31.78
N GLY A 88 10.39 7.86 30.64
CA GLY A 88 9.43 8.83 30.10
C GLY A 88 9.65 10.29 30.52
N VAL A 89 10.70 10.57 31.31
CA VAL A 89 11.13 11.95 31.63
C VAL A 89 12.42 12.26 30.86
N LEU A 90 12.39 13.32 30.06
CA LEU A 90 13.52 13.81 29.28
C LEU A 90 14.17 15.01 29.97
N ASP A 91 15.49 15.09 29.94
CA ASP A 91 16.25 16.18 30.57
C ASP A 91 16.69 17.21 29.53
N ALA A 92 16.18 18.43 29.64
CA ALA A 92 16.48 19.53 28.74
C ALA A 92 17.99 19.85 28.68
N VAL A 93 18.70 19.75 29.81
CA VAL A 93 20.14 20.06 29.89
C VAL A 93 20.95 19.03 29.09
N ARG A 94 20.53 17.76 29.16
CA ARG A 94 21.17 16.68 28.38
C ARG A 94 20.86 16.83 26.90
N MET A 95 19.60 17.13 26.56
CA MET A 95 19.15 17.35 25.19
C MET A 95 19.90 18.50 24.49
N ASP A 96 20.19 19.60 25.20
CA ASP A 96 20.98 20.71 24.66
C ASP A 96 22.42 20.32 24.31
N GLY A 97 22.97 19.30 24.98
CA GLY A 97 24.32 18.78 24.72
C GLY A 97 24.43 17.80 23.55
N VAL A 98 23.31 17.26 23.06
CA VAL A 98 23.28 16.12 22.10
C VAL A 98 23.01 16.56 20.65
N LYS A 99 22.96 17.87 20.37
CA LYS A 99 22.55 18.45 19.06
C LYS A 99 23.20 17.85 17.81
N ASP A 100 24.42 17.32 17.89
CA ASP A 100 25.17 16.82 16.74
C ASP A 100 25.29 15.29 16.62
N HIS A 101 24.75 14.50 17.57
CA HIS A 101 24.99 13.05 17.64
C HIS A 101 23.70 12.24 17.81
N PHE A 102 22.79 12.34 16.86
CA PHE A 102 21.55 11.56 16.92
C PHE A 102 21.47 10.48 15.82
N TYR A 103 21.65 9.24 16.28
CA TYR A 103 21.33 7.96 15.65
C TYR A 103 21.68 7.75 14.17
N PRO A 104 22.97 7.66 13.81
CA PRO A 104 23.35 6.97 12.58
C PRO A 104 22.98 5.49 12.71
N GLY A 105 21.85 5.08 12.11
CA GLY A 105 21.46 3.68 11.98
C GLY A 105 20.19 3.23 12.72
N ILE A 106 19.42 4.16 13.30
CA ILE A 106 18.05 3.82 13.73
C ILE A 106 17.12 3.98 12.53
N GLY A 107 16.62 2.86 12.01
CA GLY A 107 15.75 2.79 10.84
C GLY A 107 16.14 1.66 9.89
N TYR A 108 15.51 1.64 8.71
CA TYR A 108 15.85 0.74 7.62
C TYR A 108 16.98 1.31 6.75
N PRO A 109 17.73 0.46 6.01
CA PRO A 109 18.71 0.95 5.03
C PRO A 109 18.05 1.85 3.99
N GLY A 110 18.56 3.08 3.83
CA GLY A 110 17.95 4.09 2.94
C GLY A 110 16.78 4.87 3.57
N SER A 111 16.65 4.85 4.90
CA SER A 111 15.72 5.73 5.62
C SER A 111 16.48 6.64 6.58
N THR A 112 15.96 7.86 6.76
CA THR A 112 16.48 8.83 7.73
C THR A 112 15.42 9.10 8.78
N VAL A 113 15.80 9.09 10.05
CA VAL A 113 14.90 9.38 11.18
C VAL A 113 15.22 10.75 11.75
N THR A 114 14.18 11.56 11.95
CA THR A 114 14.23 12.80 12.71
C THR A 114 13.38 12.69 13.96
N ALA A 115 13.80 13.33 15.04
CA ALA A 115 13.07 13.39 16.28
C ALA A 115 12.93 14.85 16.71
N VAL A 116 11.71 15.28 16.99
CA VAL A 116 11.39 16.63 17.44
C VAL A 116 10.69 16.52 18.78
N ILE A 117 11.24 17.17 19.80
CA ILE A 117 10.65 17.22 21.13
C ILE A 117 10.18 18.65 21.37
N ASN A 118 8.87 18.82 21.58
CA ASN A 118 8.25 20.10 21.86
C ASN A 118 7.69 20.12 23.28
N ALA A 119 8.04 21.14 24.07
CA ALA A 119 7.55 21.30 25.43
C ALA A 119 7.27 22.79 25.69
N GLY A 120 6.03 23.21 25.39
CA GLY A 120 5.62 24.62 25.49
C GLY A 120 6.42 25.51 24.54
N GLU A 121 7.25 26.40 25.09
CA GLU A 121 8.10 27.33 24.34
C GLU A 121 9.45 26.72 23.92
N TYR A 122 9.77 25.53 24.42
CA TYR A 122 11.04 24.85 24.13
C TYR A 122 10.85 23.80 23.04
N SER A 123 11.76 23.76 22.08
CA SER A 123 11.78 22.78 21.01
C SER A 123 13.20 22.30 20.76
N TRP A 124 13.37 20.99 20.65
CA TRP A 124 14.63 20.35 20.30
C TRP A 124 14.41 19.46 19.10
N GLU A 125 15.25 19.64 18.09
CA GLU A 125 15.21 18.87 16.86
C GLU A 125 16.52 18.09 16.73
N PHE A 126 16.38 16.82 16.35
CA PHE A 126 17.48 15.89 16.18
C PHE A 126 17.34 15.15 14.86
N GLY A 127 18.48 14.87 14.24
CA GLY A 127 18.55 14.19 12.95
C GLY A 127 18.49 15.16 11.76
N LYS A 128 18.43 14.60 10.57
CA LYS A 128 18.43 15.36 9.31
C LYS A 128 17.14 15.11 8.56
N GLU A 129 16.41 16.17 8.23
CA GLU A 129 15.27 16.02 7.33
C GLU A 129 15.75 15.54 5.95
N ALA A 130 15.09 14.49 5.44
CA ALA A 130 15.29 14.02 4.08
C ALA A 130 14.09 14.42 3.21
N LYS A 131 14.26 14.36 1.89
CA LYS A 131 13.16 14.62 0.94
C LYS A 131 12.58 13.28 0.51
N GLY A 132 11.27 13.12 0.64
CA GLY A 132 10.60 11.90 0.23
C GLY A 132 9.27 11.68 0.95
N LYS A 133 8.79 10.44 0.88
CA LYS A 133 7.63 10.00 1.66
C LYS A 133 8.03 9.93 3.13
N SER A 134 7.21 10.53 3.99
CA SER A 134 7.44 10.49 5.43
C SER A 134 6.25 9.94 6.18
N ILE A 135 6.57 9.42 7.36
CA ILE A 135 5.59 8.93 8.31
C ILE A 135 6.06 9.33 9.71
N SER A 136 5.13 9.89 10.47
CA SER A 136 5.40 10.46 11.78
C SER A 136 4.59 9.76 12.86
N TYR A 137 5.19 9.61 14.03
CA TYR A 137 4.54 9.10 15.23
C TYR A 137 4.78 10.04 16.40
N MET A 138 3.77 10.22 17.22
CA MET A 138 3.75 11.21 18.28
C MET A 138 3.47 10.54 19.63
N LEU A 139 4.28 10.86 20.63
CA LEU A 139 4.19 10.34 21.99
C LEU A 139 4.19 11.50 23.00
N PRO A 140 3.29 11.48 24.00
CA PRO A 140 3.38 12.40 25.12
C PRO A 140 4.61 12.06 25.98
N VAL A 141 5.37 13.07 26.35
CA VAL A 141 6.58 12.96 27.18
C VAL A 141 6.56 14.02 28.28
N SER A 142 7.33 13.83 29.34
CA SER A 142 7.57 14.89 30.32
C SER A 142 8.97 15.43 30.15
N VAL A 143 9.12 16.74 30.01
CA VAL A 143 10.43 17.38 29.88
C VAL A 143 10.76 18.10 31.19
N ARG A 144 11.87 17.70 31.80
CA ARG A 144 12.45 18.34 32.96
C ARG A 144 13.35 19.48 32.49
N LEU A 145 12.98 20.71 32.83
CA LEU A 145 13.78 21.91 32.53
C LEU A 145 14.84 22.17 33.61
N ASN A 146 14.54 21.84 34.87
CA ASN A 146 15.44 21.95 36.01
C ASN A 146 14.97 21.02 37.15
N GLU A 147 15.60 21.06 38.32
CA GLU A 147 15.24 20.18 39.46
C GLU A 147 13.83 20.38 40.03
N ALA A 148 13.22 21.54 39.79
CA ALA A 148 11.94 21.91 40.36
C ALA A 148 10.81 21.99 39.31
N ARG A 149 11.12 21.87 38.01
CA ARG A 149 10.19 22.14 36.92
C ARG A 149 10.23 21.04 35.86
N CYS A 150 9.15 20.27 35.83
CA CYS A 150 8.79 19.38 34.74
C CYS A 150 7.56 19.93 34.02
N ILE A 151 7.59 19.95 32.70
CA ILE A 151 6.48 20.37 31.86
C ILE A 151 6.09 19.22 30.93
N PRO A 152 4.79 19.06 30.62
CA PRO A 152 4.38 18.13 29.59
C PRO A 152 4.89 18.60 28.23
N GLY A 153 5.31 17.64 27.43
CA GLY A 153 5.77 17.83 26.07
C GLY A 153 5.35 16.68 25.17
N THR A 154 5.82 16.74 23.95
CA THR A 154 5.47 15.81 22.90
C THR A 154 6.72 15.47 22.11
N LEU A 155 7.03 14.19 22.01
CA LEU A 155 8.05 13.64 21.13
C LEU A 155 7.38 13.24 19.82
N THR A 156 7.81 13.84 18.72
CA THR A 156 7.41 13.51 17.37
C THR A 156 8.61 12.88 16.67
N VAL A 157 8.51 11.61 16.30
CA VAL A 157 9.51 10.93 15.49
C VAL A 157 9.00 10.83 14.07
N THR A 158 9.79 11.28 13.10
CA THR A 158 9.46 11.19 11.68
C THR A 158 10.51 10.36 10.97
N MET A 159 10.07 9.34 10.27
CA MET A 159 10.92 8.55 9.38
C MET A 159 10.68 8.99 7.94
N TRP A 160 11.76 9.21 7.22
CA TRP A 160 11.79 9.59 5.81
C TRP A 160 12.36 8.45 4.99
N GLU A 161 11.70 8.13 3.89
CA GLU A 161 12.24 7.24 2.86
C GLU A 161 13.12 8.08 1.92
N GLU A 162 14.41 7.74 1.79
CA GLU A 162 15.29 8.42 0.83
C GLU A 162 14.82 8.09 -0.58
N GLY A 163 14.46 9.13 -1.34
CA GLY A 163 14.01 9.03 -2.73
C GLY A 163 15.14 8.93 -3.75
#